data_AF-A0A2D5UCX2-F1
#
_entry.id   AF-A0A2D5UCX2-F1
#
_cell.length_a   1.000
_cell.length_b   1.000
_cell.length_c   1.000
_cell.angle_alpha   90.00
_cell.angle_beta   90.00
_cell.angle_gamma   90.00
#
_symmetry.space_group_name_H-M   'P 1'
#
loop_
_entity.id
_entity.type
_entity.pdbx_description
1 polymer ?
#
loop_
_entity_poly.entity_id
_entity_poly.type
_entity_poly.pdbx_seq_one_letter_code
_entity_poly.pdbx_strand_id
1 'polypeptide(L)'
;MSAPGSEAAFAGWWEARCRGYLDRNFGRAGEEILAQLTTFFFPPEAEPTLPEQLLPLSFVHLRLLGGEPLPAVQERAGRLAGLMGRLPLRRAEGQPSVSALYLLLTSATSTPGKLSSLARAQAAFFSLLLRRLAAALDRGEGEEAIRRELAEAWEIRGEAGISAALQGARGYWRRLREPNLGLGSLPFEPGEWMAENGLADEMTAARGLFPEVTGHLEALAERLAAVEVLRDVAGDESTGALAAIQGSVAAALGGVTPWEAEALRPAQPLLASLAAWSERLSLLGGGETPTTYPGRERLADWIGEALGRSASDGGSGNGEGGEDSAALLPPARRLAVGGDTYLMFGVDDSVPSEAVSIELAAPRWVEEVEIILAVRFGGEERAFHFDLSDGKDLLAAVRLALQPDIRADLFLRGGEGGWRFAASRYLQPGEAHRAAWAGLVLEYLHGKFGGEEDRVRLAILKSIKSQG
;
A
#
# COMPACT_ATOMS: atom_id res chain seq x y z
N MET A 1 9.83 -28.64 26.84
CA MET A 1 8.53 -28.18 26.29
C MET A 1 8.54 -28.55 24.81
N SER A 2 7.51 -29.24 24.34
CA SER A 2 7.39 -29.62 22.93
C SER A 2 7.20 -28.37 22.08
N ALA A 3 7.92 -28.23 20.97
CA ALA A 3 7.62 -27.19 19.99
C ALA A 3 6.18 -27.41 19.48
N PRO A 4 5.35 -26.35 19.33
CA PRO A 4 4.02 -26.52 18.80
C PRO A 4 4.05 -26.94 17.34
N GLY A 5 2.94 -27.55 16.93
CA GLY A 5 2.78 -28.03 15.57
C GLY A 5 2.84 -26.89 14.55
N SER A 6 3.26 -27.21 13.34
CA SER A 6 3.34 -26.33 12.18
C SER A 6 2.10 -25.45 11.92
N GLU A 7 0.91 -25.93 12.28
CA GLU A 7 -0.34 -25.16 12.17
C GLU A 7 -0.38 -23.94 13.10
N ALA A 8 0.14 -24.07 14.33
CA ALA A 8 0.17 -23.00 15.31
C ALA A 8 1.15 -21.89 14.91
N ALA A 9 2.33 -22.26 14.40
CA ALA A 9 3.32 -21.32 13.91
C ALA A 9 2.79 -20.50 12.72
N PHE A 10 2.07 -21.15 11.80
CA PHE A 10 1.43 -20.48 10.68
C PHE A 10 0.31 -19.52 11.14
N ALA A 11 -0.45 -19.89 12.17
CA ALA A 11 -1.46 -19.03 12.76
C ALA A 11 -0.81 -17.77 13.38
N GLY A 12 0.27 -17.92 14.15
CA GLY A 12 1.00 -16.80 14.75
C GLY A 12 1.59 -15.82 13.73
N TRP A 13 2.15 -16.34 12.63
CA TRP A 13 2.65 -15.50 11.54
C TRP A 13 1.56 -14.65 10.89
N TRP A 14 0.40 -15.25 10.61
CA TRP A 14 -0.74 -14.52 10.06
C TRP A 14 -1.27 -13.46 11.02
N GLU A 15 -1.29 -13.76 12.32
CA GLU A 15 -1.71 -12.81 13.33
C GLU A 15 -0.80 -11.58 13.37
N ALA A 16 0.53 -11.77 13.33
CA ALA A 16 1.48 -10.67 13.28
C ALA A 16 1.27 -9.76 12.06
N ARG A 17 0.98 -10.35 10.88
CA ARG A 17 0.67 -9.60 9.65
C ARG A 17 -0.62 -8.80 9.76
N CYS A 18 -1.64 -9.43 10.31
CA CYS A 18 -2.93 -8.81 10.58
C CYS A 18 -2.79 -7.60 11.53
N ARG A 19 -1.99 -7.73 12.59
CA ARG A 19 -1.65 -6.60 13.49
C ARG A 19 -0.92 -5.48 12.74
N GLY A 20 0.09 -5.83 11.94
CA GLY A 20 0.81 -4.85 11.11
C GLY A 20 -0.09 -4.08 10.13
N TYR A 21 -1.14 -4.70 9.60
CA TYR A 21 -2.15 -4.00 8.80
C TYR A 21 -2.93 -2.97 9.60
N LEU A 22 -3.40 -3.34 10.79
CA LEU A 22 -4.16 -2.45 11.66
C LEU A 22 -3.32 -1.25 12.06
N ASP A 23 -2.09 -1.48 12.49
CA ASP A 23 -1.18 -0.44 12.95
C ASP A 23 -0.85 0.54 11.82
N ARG A 24 -0.51 0.02 10.64
CA ARG A 24 -0.12 0.84 9.48
C ARG A 24 -1.30 1.64 8.92
N ASN A 25 -2.49 1.04 8.79
CA ASN A 25 -3.63 1.69 8.12
C ASN A 25 -4.53 2.48 9.06
N PHE A 26 -4.66 2.09 10.32
CA PHE A 26 -5.61 2.69 11.27
C PHE A 26 -4.96 3.22 12.55
N GLY A 27 -3.74 2.79 12.87
CA GLY A 27 -3.02 3.25 14.07
C GLY A 27 -3.80 2.97 15.35
N ARG A 28 -3.85 3.97 16.25
CA ARG A 28 -4.51 3.85 17.56
C ARG A 28 -6.02 3.55 17.47
N ALA A 29 -6.67 3.90 16.37
CA ALA A 29 -8.09 3.59 16.16
C ALA A 29 -8.31 2.13 15.70
N GLY A 30 -7.25 1.40 15.32
CA GLY A 30 -7.34 0.06 14.78
C GLY A 30 -8.03 -0.94 15.71
N GLU A 31 -7.69 -0.92 17.01
CA GLU A 31 -8.32 -1.79 18.01
C GLU A 31 -9.80 -1.45 18.22
N GLU A 32 -10.14 -0.16 18.27
CA GLU A 32 -11.52 0.30 18.44
C GLU A 32 -12.39 -0.09 17.23
N ILE A 33 -11.90 0.15 16.02
CA ILE A 33 -12.55 -0.25 14.77
C ILE A 33 -12.74 -1.77 14.73
N LEU A 34 -11.69 -2.52 15.05
CA LEU A 34 -11.73 -3.98 15.07
C LEU A 34 -12.78 -4.48 16.07
N ALA A 35 -12.82 -3.93 17.29
CA ALA A 35 -13.79 -4.30 18.31
C ALA A 35 -15.22 -4.03 17.86
N GLN A 36 -15.51 -2.82 17.35
CA GLN A 36 -16.84 -2.44 16.88
C GLN A 36 -17.32 -3.32 15.71
N LEU A 37 -16.43 -3.59 14.74
CA LEU A 37 -16.75 -4.44 13.60
C LEU A 37 -16.83 -5.92 13.98
N THR A 38 -16.05 -6.40 14.95
CA THR A 38 -16.15 -7.77 15.44
C THR A 38 -17.51 -8.00 16.08
N THR A 39 -17.96 -7.10 16.97
CA THR A 39 -19.32 -7.14 17.52
C THR A 39 -20.39 -7.07 16.43
N PHE A 40 -20.09 -6.47 15.28
CA PHE A 40 -20.99 -6.41 14.14
C PHE A 40 -21.05 -7.72 13.33
N PHE A 41 -19.91 -8.30 12.95
CA PHE A 41 -19.88 -9.45 12.05
C PHE A 41 -20.13 -10.78 12.75
N PHE A 42 -19.77 -10.90 14.03
CA PHE A 42 -19.78 -12.17 14.74
C PHE A 42 -20.81 -12.17 15.88
N PRO A 43 -21.41 -13.33 16.20
CA PRO A 43 -22.25 -13.45 17.38
C PRO A 43 -21.41 -13.32 18.67
N PRO A 44 -21.99 -12.88 19.80
CA PRO A 44 -21.25 -12.66 21.05
C PRO A 44 -20.47 -13.88 21.58
N GLU A 45 -20.97 -15.08 21.29
CA GLU A 45 -20.38 -16.36 21.65
C GLU A 45 -19.27 -16.85 20.71
N ALA A 46 -19.04 -16.17 19.59
CA ALA A 46 -17.95 -16.53 18.69
C ALA A 46 -16.59 -16.04 19.22
N GLU A 47 -15.57 -16.86 19.06
CA GLU A 47 -14.16 -16.53 19.31
C GLU A 47 -13.39 -16.51 17.97
N PRO A 48 -13.69 -15.54 17.08
CA PRO A 48 -13.03 -15.50 15.77
C PRO A 48 -11.55 -15.15 15.92
N THR A 49 -10.73 -15.79 15.11
CA THR A 49 -9.31 -15.46 14.99
C THR A 49 -9.13 -14.07 14.35
N LEU A 50 -7.98 -13.43 14.57
CA LEU A 50 -7.71 -12.10 14.00
C LEU A 50 -7.83 -12.06 12.44
N PRO A 51 -7.34 -13.06 11.67
CA PRO A 51 -7.57 -13.09 10.23
C PRO A 51 -9.06 -13.15 9.84
N GLU A 52 -9.88 -13.87 10.61
CA GLU A 52 -11.33 -13.93 10.36
C GLU A 52 -12.00 -12.59 10.66
N GLN A 53 -11.59 -11.91 11.73
CA GLN A 53 -12.07 -10.56 12.06
C GLN A 53 -11.68 -9.53 10.98
N LEU A 54 -10.46 -9.64 10.44
CA LEU A 54 -9.95 -8.71 9.44
C LEU A 54 -10.51 -8.93 8.04
N LEU A 55 -10.95 -10.13 7.67
CA LEU A 55 -11.51 -10.35 6.33
C LEU A 55 -12.67 -9.40 6.00
N PRO A 56 -13.76 -9.34 6.78
CA PRO A 56 -14.85 -8.42 6.50
C PRO A 56 -14.45 -6.95 6.72
N LEU A 57 -13.55 -6.65 7.66
CA LEU A 57 -13.00 -5.29 7.83
C LEU A 57 -12.25 -4.83 6.58
N SER A 58 -11.35 -5.65 6.04
CA SER A 58 -10.54 -5.35 4.86
C SER A 58 -11.41 -5.17 3.61
N PHE A 59 -12.50 -5.94 3.51
CA PHE A 59 -13.51 -5.72 2.47
C PHE A 59 -14.18 -4.35 2.61
N VAL A 60 -14.66 -3.99 3.80
CA VAL A 60 -15.27 -2.67 4.05
C VAL A 60 -14.26 -1.55 3.78
N HIS A 61 -13.03 -1.69 4.26
CA HIS A 61 -11.95 -0.74 4.03
C HIS A 61 -11.66 -0.54 2.53
N LEU A 62 -11.57 -1.63 1.76
CA LEU A 62 -11.38 -1.59 0.30
C LEU A 62 -12.50 -0.83 -0.40
N ARG A 63 -13.76 -1.04 0.00
CA ARG A 63 -14.94 -0.38 -0.58
C ARG A 63 -14.96 1.12 -0.27
N LEU A 64 -14.64 1.49 0.97
CA LEU A 64 -14.52 2.89 1.39
C LEU A 64 -13.40 3.61 0.63
N LEU A 65 -12.23 2.96 0.48
CA LEU A 65 -11.13 3.50 -0.30
C LEU A 65 -11.42 3.59 -1.80
N GLY A 66 -12.23 2.67 -2.32
CA GLY A 66 -12.76 2.72 -3.69
C GLY A 66 -13.74 3.88 -3.93
N GLY A 67 -14.08 4.66 -2.91
CA GLY A 67 -14.98 5.80 -3.01
C GLY A 67 -16.46 5.42 -2.99
N GLU A 68 -16.81 4.20 -2.55
CA GLU A 68 -18.20 3.81 -2.43
C GLU A 68 -18.93 4.63 -1.34
N PRO A 69 -20.18 5.07 -1.59
CA PRO A 69 -20.95 5.81 -0.59
C PRO A 69 -21.17 4.99 0.69
N LEU A 70 -21.07 5.64 1.86
CA LEU A 70 -21.27 5.00 3.17
C LEU A 70 -22.54 4.11 3.24
N PRO A 71 -23.72 4.53 2.72
CA PRO A 71 -24.91 3.69 2.74
C PRO A 71 -24.77 2.39 1.93
N ALA A 72 -24.08 2.44 0.78
CA ALA A 72 -23.83 1.27 -0.05
C ALA A 72 -22.86 0.29 0.63
N VAL A 73 -21.81 0.82 1.25
CA VAL A 73 -20.86 0.03 2.05
C VAL A 73 -21.56 -0.62 3.25
N GLN A 74 -22.45 0.11 3.92
CA GLN A 74 -23.24 -0.38 5.04
C GLN A 74 -24.16 -1.53 4.63
N GLU A 75 -24.82 -1.42 3.47
CA GLU A 75 -25.66 -2.49 2.90
C GLU A 75 -24.84 -3.75 2.59
N ARG A 76 -23.67 -3.59 1.96
CA ARG A 76 -22.74 -4.67 1.63
C ARG A 76 -22.23 -5.38 2.89
N ALA A 77 -21.79 -4.61 3.89
CA ALA A 77 -21.36 -5.16 5.18
C ALA A 77 -22.49 -5.94 5.87
N GLY A 78 -23.73 -5.45 5.78
CA GLY A 78 -24.92 -6.17 6.25
C GLY A 78 -25.09 -7.55 5.64
N ARG A 79 -24.81 -7.72 4.35
CA ARG A 79 -24.85 -9.03 3.68
C ARG A 79 -23.76 -9.99 4.18
N LEU A 80 -22.58 -9.47 4.50
CA LEU A 80 -21.47 -10.28 4.99
C LEU A 80 -21.71 -10.88 6.38
N ALA A 81 -22.51 -10.23 7.23
CA ALA A 81 -22.78 -10.72 8.59
C ALA A 81 -23.34 -12.16 8.58
N GLY A 82 -24.20 -12.49 7.61
CA GLY A 82 -24.73 -13.84 7.42
C GLY A 82 -23.65 -14.89 7.12
N LEU A 83 -22.60 -14.49 6.41
CA LEU A 83 -21.47 -15.36 6.07
C LEU A 83 -20.54 -15.62 7.26
N MET A 84 -20.50 -14.68 8.22
CA MET A 84 -19.68 -14.74 9.42
C MET A 84 -20.42 -15.35 10.63
N GLY A 85 -21.57 -15.98 10.38
CA GLY A 85 -22.32 -16.74 11.40
C GLY A 85 -23.35 -15.92 12.18
N ARG A 86 -23.56 -14.64 11.85
CA ARG A 86 -24.61 -13.82 12.48
C ARG A 86 -25.93 -13.97 11.71
N LEU A 87 -26.97 -14.45 12.38
CA LEU A 87 -28.33 -14.50 11.81
C LEU A 87 -28.79 -13.08 11.42
N PRO A 88 -29.56 -12.93 10.32
CA PRO A 88 -30.02 -11.62 9.86
C PRO A 88 -30.87 -10.95 10.95
N LEU A 89 -30.28 -9.98 11.65
CA LEU A 89 -31.00 -9.11 12.57
C LEU A 89 -31.88 -8.14 11.76
N ARG A 90 -32.98 -7.65 12.35
CA ARG A 90 -33.87 -6.67 11.72
C ARG A 90 -33.04 -5.48 11.19
N ARG A 91 -33.46 -4.85 10.08
CA ARG A 91 -32.72 -3.77 9.38
C ARG A 91 -32.14 -2.64 10.26
N ALA A 92 -32.70 -2.39 11.44
CA ALA A 92 -32.20 -1.38 12.39
C ALA A 92 -31.04 -1.86 13.29
N GLU A 93 -30.83 -3.17 13.43
CA GLU A 93 -29.80 -3.82 14.25
C GLU A 93 -28.78 -4.61 13.41
N GLY A 94 -29.04 -4.77 12.10
CA GLY A 94 -28.26 -5.62 11.18
C GLY A 94 -27.27 -4.88 10.28
N GLN A 95 -26.87 -3.64 10.60
CA GLN A 95 -25.90 -2.87 9.83
C GLN A 95 -24.79 -2.28 10.71
N PRO A 96 -23.54 -2.17 10.23
CA PRO A 96 -22.49 -1.51 11.00
C PRO A 96 -22.91 -0.05 11.19
N SER A 97 -22.60 0.51 12.36
CA SER A 97 -22.99 1.89 12.65
C SER A 97 -22.32 2.85 11.67
N VAL A 98 -23.04 3.90 11.28
CA VAL A 98 -22.47 4.98 10.46
C VAL A 98 -21.23 5.56 11.15
N SER A 99 -21.24 5.62 12.48
CA SER A 99 -20.08 6.05 13.28
C SER A 99 -18.86 5.15 13.10
N ALA A 100 -19.03 3.81 13.09
CA ALA A 100 -17.93 2.87 12.88
C ALA A 100 -17.35 2.98 11.47
N LEU A 101 -18.21 3.08 10.45
CA LEU A 101 -17.78 3.28 9.06
C LEU A 101 -17.12 4.64 8.86
N TYR A 102 -17.63 5.67 9.52
CA TYR A 102 -17.04 7.00 9.50
C TYR A 102 -15.69 7.02 10.21
N LEU A 103 -15.55 6.38 11.37
CA LEU A 103 -14.28 6.23 12.08
C LEU A 103 -13.25 5.47 11.24
N LEU A 104 -13.67 4.40 10.56
CA LEU A 104 -12.82 3.66 9.63
C LEU A 104 -12.37 4.54 8.47
N LEU A 105 -13.30 5.26 7.83
CA LEU A 105 -13.01 6.16 6.72
C LEU A 105 -12.11 7.34 7.14
N THR A 106 -12.35 7.96 8.29
CA THR A 106 -11.53 9.06 8.79
C THR A 106 -10.15 8.57 9.17
N SER A 107 -10.02 7.47 9.91
CA SER A 107 -8.72 6.89 10.27
C SER A 107 -7.87 6.55 9.05
N ALA A 108 -8.52 6.06 7.98
CA ALA A 108 -7.91 5.78 6.68
C ALA A 108 -7.44 7.03 5.91
N THR A 109 -7.93 8.22 6.26
CA THR A 109 -7.73 9.44 5.46
C THR A 109 -7.19 10.66 6.21
N SER A 110 -7.16 10.65 7.54
CA SER A 110 -6.90 11.82 8.39
C SER A 110 -5.54 11.87 9.08
N THR A 111 -4.78 10.77 9.14
CA THR A 111 -3.46 10.82 9.80
C THR A 111 -2.42 11.31 8.79
N PRO A 112 -1.56 12.30 9.12
CA PRO A 112 -0.40 12.67 8.32
C PRO A 112 0.44 11.43 7.97
N GLY A 113 0.66 11.16 6.69
CA GLY A 113 1.34 9.96 6.22
C GLY A 113 0.52 8.65 6.24
N LYS A 114 -0.79 8.72 6.51
CA LYS A 114 -1.76 7.61 6.33
C LYS A 114 -2.94 8.06 5.47
N LEU A 115 -2.69 8.16 4.17
CA LEU A 115 -3.74 8.05 3.16
C LEU A 115 -3.72 6.60 2.69
N SER A 116 -4.60 5.77 3.24
CA SER A 116 -4.46 4.32 3.14
C SER A 116 -4.50 3.83 1.69
N SER A 117 -3.52 2.99 1.38
CA SER A 117 -3.27 2.47 0.04
C SER A 117 -4.39 1.53 -0.40
N LEU A 118 -4.99 1.80 -1.56
CA LEU A 118 -5.97 0.91 -2.17
C LEU A 118 -5.31 -0.42 -2.54
N ALA A 119 -4.08 -0.39 -3.04
CA ALA A 119 -3.29 -1.58 -3.35
C ALA A 119 -3.08 -2.47 -2.12
N ARG A 120 -2.75 -1.88 -0.96
CA ARG A 120 -2.60 -2.63 0.31
C ARG A 120 -3.93 -3.19 0.81
N ALA A 121 -5.00 -2.40 0.74
CA ALA A 121 -6.33 -2.88 1.13
C ALA A 121 -6.78 -4.03 0.24
N GLN A 122 -6.55 -3.93 -1.07
CA GLN A 122 -6.83 -4.97 -2.05
C GLN A 122 -6.00 -6.23 -1.76
N ALA A 123 -4.70 -6.06 -1.53
CA ALA A 123 -3.81 -7.17 -1.24
C ALA A 123 -4.23 -7.91 0.03
N ALA A 124 -4.51 -7.15 1.09
CA ALA A 124 -4.96 -7.72 2.36
C ALA A 124 -6.27 -8.49 2.21
N PHE A 125 -7.27 -7.88 1.56
CA PHE A 125 -8.56 -8.50 1.29
C PHE A 125 -8.42 -9.82 0.54
N PHE A 126 -7.72 -9.83 -0.61
CA PHE A 126 -7.60 -11.04 -1.41
C PHE A 126 -6.82 -12.12 -0.66
N SER A 127 -5.78 -11.79 0.09
CA SER A 127 -5.00 -12.81 0.81
C SER A 127 -5.83 -13.46 1.94
N LEU A 128 -6.62 -12.67 2.67
CA LEU A 128 -7.55 -13.17 3.69
C LEU A 128 -8.69 -13.98 3.06
N LEU A 129 -9.19 -13.55 1.90
CA LEU A 129 -10.23 -14.26 1.17
C LEU A 129 -9.73 -15.63 0.71
N LEU A 130 -8.55 -15.69 0.07
CA LEU A 130 -7.98 -16.95 -0.41
C LEU A 130 -7.75 -17.94 0.73
N ARG A 131 -7.32 -17.47 1.91
CA ARG A 131 -7.23 -18.29 3.13
C ARG A 131 -8.59 -18.89 3.51
N ARG A 132 -9.66 -18.07 3.52
CA ARG A 132 -11.02 -18.55 3.79
C ARG A 132 -11.47 -19.61 2.77
N LEU A 133 -11.27 -19.35 1.49
CA LEU A 133 -11.66 -20.27 0.41
C LEU A 133 -10.86 -21.58 0.48
N ALA A 134 -9.57 -21.52 0.82
CA ALA A 134 -8.75 -22.70 1.02
C ALA A 134 -9.26 -23.56 2.18
N ALA A 135 -9.70 -22.94 3.29
CA ALA A 135 -10.32 -23.66 4.39
C ALA A 135 -11.69 -24.27 3.99
N ALA A 136 -12.47 -23.59 3.15
CA ALA A 136 -13.71 -24.13 2.59
C ALA A 136 -13.45 -25.36 1.70
N LEU A 137 -12.43 -25.29 0.83
CA LEU A 137 -11.97 -26.42 0.03
C LEU A 137 -11.52 -27.60 0.88
N ASP A 138 -10.79 -27.33 1.97
CA ASP A 138 -10.31 -28.36 2.91
C ASP A 138 -11.46 -29.09 3.61
N ARG A 139 -12.52 -28.37 3.97
CA ARG A 139 -13.77 -28.93 4.51
C ARG A 139 -14.61 -29.70 3.49
N GLY A 140 -14.21 -29.71 2.21
CA GLY A 140 -14.95 -30.38 1.14
C GLY A 140 -16.18 -29.60 0.65
N GLU A 141 -16.23 -28.29 0.84
CA GLU A 141 -17.30 -27.46 0.28
C GLU A 141 -17.26 -27.51 -1.27
N GLY A 142 -18.43 -27.68 -1.88
CA GLY A 142 -18.54 -27.81 -3.33
C GLY A 142 -18.13 -26.53 -4.06
N GLU A 143 -17.44 -26.66 -5.19
CA GLU A 143 -16.96 -25.52 -5.98
C GLU A 143 -18.07 -24.53 -6.35
N GLU A 144 -19.28 -25.03 -6.66
CA GLU A 144 -20.44 -24.19 -6.99
C GLU A 144 -20.89 -23.31 -5.81
N ALA A 145 -20.79 -23.81 -4.58
CA ALA A 145 -21.09 -23.03 -3.38
C ALA A 145 -20.06 -21.90 -3.19
N ILE A 146 -18.77 -22.21 -3.41
CA ILE A 146 -17.69 -21.24 -3.33
C ILE A 146 -17.83 -20.17 -4.43
N ARG A 147 -18.16 -20.57 -5.66
CA ARG A 147 -18.45 -19.64 -6.78
C ARG A 147 -19.58 -18.68 -6.43
N ARG A 148 -20.65 -19.20 -5.82
CA ARG A 148 -21.77 -18.38 -5.36
C ARG A 148 -21.35 -17.40 -4.25
N GLU A 149 -20.58 -17.87 -3.26
CA GLU A 149 -20.03 -17.00 -2.20
C GLU A 149 -19.23 -15.84 -2.81
N LEU A 150 -18.35 -16.13 -3.77
CA LEU A 150 -17.53 -15.13 -4.44
C LEU A 150 -18.36 -14.09 -5.20
N ALA A 151 -19.39 -14.53 -5.92
CA ALA A 151 -20.23 -13.65 -6.71
C ALA A 151 -21.21 -12.82 -5.86
N GLU A 152 -21.82 -13.43 -4.84
CA GLU A 152 -22.93 -12.83 -4.09
C GLU A 152 -22.48 -12.09 -2.83
N ALA A 153 -21.57 -12.68 -2.05
CA ALA A 153 -21.12 -12.09 -0.78
C ALA A 153 -19.96 -11.13 -0.99
N TRP A 154 -18.95 -11.56 -1.76
CA TRP A 154 -17.74 -10.78 -2.00
C TRP A 154 -17.83 -9.89 -3.25
N GLU A 155 -18.87 -10.07 -4.07
CA GLU A 155 -19.12 -9.34 -5.31
C GLU A 155 -17.93 -9.34 -6.30
N ILE A 156 -17.24 -10.48 -6.38
CA ILE A 156 -16.26 -10.74 -7.44
C ILE A 156 -17.02 -11.13 -8.69
N ARG A 157 -17.14 -10.18 -9.62
CA ARG A 157 -17.90 -10.34 -10.86
C ARG A 157 -17.02 -10.87 -11.98
N GLY A 158 -17.57 -11.79 -12.78
CA GLY A 158 -16.95 -12.32 -13.98
C GLY A 158 -16.13 -13.60 -13.72
N GLU A 159 -16.19 -14.51 -14.70
CA GLU A 159 -15.58 -15.84 -14.58
C GLU A 159 -14.06 -15.78 -14.40
N ALA A 160 -13.39 -14.80 -15.03
CA ALA A 160 -11.94 -14.66 -14.90
C ALA A 160 -11.51 -14.38 -13.46
N GLY A 161 -12.21 -13.49 -12.75
CA GLY A 161 -11.92 -13.17 -11.35
C GLY A 161 -12.23 -14.33 -10.41
N ILE A 162 -13.36 -15.00 -10.62
CA ILE A 162 -13.78 -16.18 -9.84
C ILE A 162 -12.79 -17.33 -10.05
N SER A 163 -12.43 -17.65 -11.30
CA SER A 163 -11.46 -18.69 -11.63
C SER A 163 -10.08 -18.38 -11.04
N ALA A 164 -9.62 -17.12 -11.10
CA ALA A 164 -8.36 -16.71 -10.48
C ALA A 164 -8.38 -16.88 -8.96
N ALA A 165 -9.49 -16.50 -8.29
CA ALA A 165 -9.64 -16.68 -6.85
C ALA A 165 -9.65 -18.18 -6.46
N LEU A 166 -10.33 -19.03 -7.21
CA LEU A 166 -10.35 -20.48 -6.99
C LEU A 166 -8.98 -21.13 -7.21
N GLN A 167 -8.27 -20.74 -8.28
CA GLN A 167 -6.91 -21.22 -8.54
C GLN A 167 -5.95 -20.78 -7.43
N GLY A 168 -6.02 -19.51 -7.01
CA GLY A 168 -5.25 -19.00 -5.88
C GLY A 168 -5.54 -19.77 -4.59
N ALA A 169 -6.82 -20.04 -4.30
CA ALA A 169 -7.23 -20.78 -3.10
C ALA A 169 -6.73 -22.22 -3.12
N ARG A 170 -6.78 -22.90 -4.28
CA ARG A 170 -6.19 -24.23 -4.47
C ARG A 170 -4.68 -24.22 -4.33
N GLY A 171 -4.01 -23.21 -4.88
CA GLY A 171 -2.57 -23.03 -4.74
C GLY A 171 -2.18 -22.85 -3.27
N TYR A 172 -2.90 -21.98 -2.56
CA TYR A 172 -2.72 -21.75 -1.13
C TYR A 172 -2.96 -23.02 -0.31
N TRP A 173 -4.06 -23.73 -0.55
CA TRP A 173 -4.38 -24.99 0.09
C TRP A 173 -3.32 -26.08 -0.14
N ARG A 174 -2.86 -26.25 -1.38
CA ARG A 174 -1.76 -27.19 -1.70
C ARG A 174 -0.49 -26.81 -0.96
N ARG A 175 -0.18 -25.52 -0.87
CA ARG A 175 1.01 -25.04 -0.19
C ARG A 175 0.98 -25.26 1.31
N LEU A 176 -0.18 -25.13 1.95
CA LEU A 176 -0.34 -25.54 3.36
C LEU A 176 0.02 -27.01 3.58
N ARG A 177 -0.05 -27.84 2.54
CA ARG A 177 0.35 -29.25 2.58
C ARG A 177 1.78 -29.48 2.07
N GLU A 178 2.29 -28.60 1.20
CA GLU A 178 3.60 -28.67 0.53
C GLU A 178 4.25 -27.28 0.43
N PRO A 179 4.95 -26.74 1.45
CA PRO A 179 5.37 -25.34 1.45
C PRO A 179 6.61 -25.05 0.62
N ASN A 180 7.40 -26.09 0.34
CA ASN A 180 8.49 -26.04 -0.62
C ASN A 180 7.98 -25.91 -2.07
N LEU A 181 6.67 -26.04 -2.30
CA LEU A 181 6.07 -25.90 -3.62
C LEU A 181 6.38 -24.51 -4.20
N GLY A 182 7.21 -24.48 -5.24
CA GLY A 182 7.60 -23.26 -5.94
C GLY A 182 8.75 -22.48 -5.30
N LEU A 183 9.35 -22.92 -4.18
CA LEU A 183 10.61 -22.32 -3.72
C LEU A 183 11.72 -22.70 -4.70
N GLY A 184 12.32 -21.69 -5.34
CA GLY A 184 13.48 -21.90 -6.21
C GLY A 184 14.69 -22.40 -5.41
N SER A 185 15.53 -23.24 -6.01
CA SER A 185 16.78 -23.66 -5.39
C SER A 185 17.68 -22.44 -5.15
N LEU A 186 18.32 -22.39 -3.99
CA LEU A 186 19.35 -21.39 -3.70
C LEU A 186 20.74 -21.96 -3.97
N PRO A 187 21.71 -21.12 -4.38
CA PRO A 187 23.10 -21.56 -4.54
C PRO A 187 23.84 -21.77 -3.21
N PHE A 188 23.20 -21.45 -2.09
CA PHE A 188 23.71 -21.57 -0.73
C PHE A 188 22.56 -21.86 0.25
N GLU A 189 22.87 -22.39 1.42
CA GLU A 189 21.92 -22.52 2.53
C GLU A 189 21.87 -21.21 3.35
N PRO A 190 20.69 -20.57 3.52
CA PRO A 190 20.60 -19.27 4.16
C PRO A 190 21.18 -19.24 5.59
N GLY A 191 20.87 -20.20 6.45
CA GLY A 191 21.38 -20.22 7.82
C GLY A 191 22.91 -20.29 7.90
N GLU A 192 23.52 -21.14 7.06
CA GLU A 192 24.98 -21.28 6.99
C GLU A 192 25.64 -20.00 6.46
N TRP A 193 25.12 -19.46 5.37
CA TRP A 193 25.63 -18.21 4.78
C TRP A 193 25.54 -17.05 5.77
N MET A 194 24.43 -16.91 6.51
CA MET A 194 24.26 -15.85 7.52
C MET A 194 25.26 -15.99 8.66
N ALA A 195 25.54 -17.22 9.10
CA ALA A 195 26.52 -17.46 10.15
C ALA A 195 27.96 -17.12 9.68
N GLU A 196 28.32 -17.47 8.46
CA GLU A 196 29.62 -17.15 7.86
C GLU A 196 29.86 -15.64 7.71
N ASN A 197 28.78 -14.86 7.59
CA ASN A 197 28.81 -13.40 7.48
C ASN A 197 28.62 -12.68 8.82
N GLY A 198 28.66 -13.39 9.94
CA GLY A 198 28.55 -12.79 11.28
C GLY A 198 27.15 -12.31 11.64
N LEU A 199 26.12 -12.77 10.93
CA LEU A 199 24.70 -12.40 11.13
C LEU A 199 23.90 -13.50 11.85
N ALA A 200 24.58 -14.42 12.54
CA ALA A 200 23.95 -15.58 13.16
C ALA A 200 22.94 -15.17 14.25
N ASP A 201 23.27 -14.15 15.04
CA ASP A 201 22.44 -13.70 16.15
C ASP A 201 21.21 -12.93 15.66
N GLU A 202 21.38 -12.09 14.63
CA GLU A 202 20.30 -11.38 13.96
C GLU A 202 19.39 -12.36 13.22
N MET A 203 19.96 -13.36 12.55
CA MET A 203 19.22 -14.45 11.91
C MET A 203 18.42 -15.25 12.92
N THR A 204 19.00 -15.52 14.10
CA THR A 204 18.28 -16.18 15.20
C THR A 204 17.16 -15.30 15.75
N ALA A 205 17.40 -14.00 15.90
CA ALA A 205 16.38 -13.04 16.34
C ALA A 205 15.24 -12.88 15.32
N ALA A 206 15.56 -12.79 14.04
CA ALA A 206 14.59 -12.72 12.95
C ALA A 206 13.84 -14.05 12.75
N ARG A 207 14.52 -15.19 12.93
CA ARG A 207 13.87 -16.50 13.07
C ARG A 207 12.92 -16.53 14.27
N GLY A 208 13.21 -15.77 15.32
CA GLY A 208 12.32 -15.51 16.45
C GLY A 208 11.03 -14.78 16.09
N LEU A 209 10.91 -14.18 14.89
CA LEU A 209 9.63 -13.70 14.32
C LEU A 209 8.77 -14.83 13.75
N PHE A 210 9.37 -16.00 13.57
CA PHE A 210 8.75 -17.25 13.15
C PHE A 210 8.96 -18.32 14.24
N PRO A 211 8.66 -18.00 15.51
CA PRO A 211 8.88 -18.96 16.57
C PRO A 211 8.05 -20.19 16.22
N GLU A 212 8.68 -21.36 16.35
CA GLU A 212 7.99 -22.65 16.29
C GLU A 212 7.64 -23.16 14.88
N VAL A 213 8.15 -22.53 13.81
CA VAL A 213 8.05 -23.10 12.46
C VAL A 213 8.94 -24.35 12.36
N THR A 214 8.29 -25.52 12.35
CA THR A 214 8.92 -26.84 12.20
C THR A 214 8.37 -27.59 10.99
N GLY A 215 9.21 -28.43 10.39
CA GLY A 215 8.81 -29.30 9.28
C GLY A 215 8.56 -28.53 7.99
N HIS A 216 7.34 -28.58 7.47
CA HIS A 216 7.08 -28.26 6.08
C HIS A 216 7.30 -26.76 5.72
N LEU A 217 7.16 -25.82 6.68
CA LEU A 217 7.28 -24.36 6.46
C LEU A 217 8.67 -23.80 6.80
N GLU A 218 9.59 -24.63 7.29
CA GLU A 218 10.90 -24.22 7.82
C GLU A 218 11.74 -23.49 6.78
N ALA A 219 11.82 -24.05 5.57
CA ALA A 219 12.59 -23.50 4.47
C ALA A 219 12.08 -22.12 4.00
N LEU A 220 10.76 -21.88 4.11
CA LEU A 220 10.18 -20.57 3.83
C LEU A 220 10.52 -19.61 4.96
N ALA A 221 10.24 -19.97 6.21
CA ALA A 221 10.52 -19.11 7.37
C ALA A 221 12.00 -18.74 7.51
N GLU A 222 12.90 -19.65 7.16
CA GLU A 222 14.33 -19.39 7.09
C GLU A 222 14.66 -18.34 6.01
N ARG A 223 14.16 -18.51 4.79
CA ARG A 223 14.35 -17.51 3.72
C ARG A 223 13.71 -16.16 4.07
N LEU A 224 12.55 -16.15 4.73
CA LEU A 224 11.90 -14.92 5.20
C LEU A 224 12.70 -14.22 6.30
N ALA A 225 13.21 -14.97 7.28
CA ALA A 225 14.07 -14.43 8.33
C ALA A 225 15.36 -13.87 7.74
N ALA A 226 15.98 -14.59 6.80
CA ALA A 226 17.17 -14.10 6.11
C ALA A 226 16.90 -12.81 5.34
N VAL A 227 15.72 -12.67 4.70
CA VAL A 227 15.31 -11.41 4.08
C VAL A 227 15.21 -10.28 5.11
N GLU A 228 14.55 -10.50 6.26
CA GLU A 228 14.42 -9.45 7.28
C GLU A 228 15.79 -8.99 7.81
N VAL A 229 16.72 -9.91 8.06
CA VAL A 229 18.08 -9.53 8.51
C VAL A 229 18.88 -8.86 7.42
N LEU A 230 18.88 -9.41 6.20
CA LEU A 230 19.67 -8.85 5.10
C LEU A 230 19.15 -7.48 4.64
N ARG A 231 17.89 -7.15 4.95
CA ARG A 231 17.34 -5.79 4.78
C ARG A 231 17.96 -4.77 5.73
N ASP A 232 18.42 -5.21 6.90
CA ASP A 232 18.92 -4.31 7.95
C ASP A 232 20.45 -4.14 7.92
N VAL A 233 21.19 -5.00 7.21
CA VAL A 233 22.67 -5.04 7.27
C VAL A 233 23.35 -4.82 5.90
N ALA A 234 22.89 -3.83 5.16
CA ALA A 234 23.24 -3.60 3.74
C ALA A 234 24.75 -3.45 3.45
N GLY A 235 25.28 -4.33 2.60
CA GLY A 235 26.61 -4.29 1.97
C GLY A 235 26.61 -5.08 0.64
N ASP A 236 27.66 -4.96 -0.18
CA ASP A 236 27.69 -5.53 -1.55
C ASP A 236 27.47 -7.06 -1.59
N GLU A 237 28.13 -7.83 -0.73
CA GLU A 237 27.96 -9.30 -0.67
C GLU A 237 26.56 -9.71 -0.18
N SER A 238 26.02 -8.98 0.79
CA SER A 238 24.65 -9.15 1.30
C SER A 238 23.58 -8.88 0.23
N THR A 239 23.88 -8.00 -0.74
CA THR A 239 22.93 -7.62 -1.80
C THR A 239 22.70 -8.77 -2.80
N GLY A 240 23.75 -9.53 -3.12
CA GLY A 240 23.65 -10.72 -3.98
C GLY A 240 22.87 -11.86 -3.31
N ALA A 241 23.14 -12.12 -2.03
CA ALA A 241 22.42 -13.13 -1.25
C ALA A 241 20.94 -12.75 -1.08
N LEU A 242 20.67 -11.48 -0.75
CA LEU A 242 19.32 -10.94 -0.64
C LEU A 242 18.52 -11.11 -1.93
N ALA A 243 19.12 -10.79 -3.09
CA ALA A 243 18.47 -10.94 -4.39
C ALA A 243 18.17 -12.41 -4.74
N ALA A 244 19.08 -13.34 -4.43
CA ALA A 244 18.88 -14.77 -4.65
C ALA A 244 17.76 -15.34 -3.77
N ILE A 245 17.76 -14.98 -2.47
CA ILE A 245 16.71 -15.37 -1.52
C ILE A 245 15.36 -14.78 -1.94
N GLN A 246 15.33 -13.50 -2.33
CA GLN A 246 14.12 -12.84 -2.83
C GLN A 246 13.62 -13.48 -4.13
N GLY A 247 14.50 -13.89 -5.05
CA GLY A 247 14.12 -14.62 -6.26
C GLY A 247 13.51 -16.00 -5.97
N SER A 248 14.12 -16.76 -5.05
CA SER A 248 13.61 -18.06 -4.57
C SER A 248 12.22 -17.91 -3.93
N VAL A 249 12.04 -16.87 -3.12
CA VAL A 249 10.78 -16.53 -2.45
C VAL A 249 9.75 -15.96 -3.44
N ALA A 250 10.14 -15.13 -4.40
CA ALA A 250 9.24 -14.56 -5.41
C ALA A 250 8.65 -15.64 -6.34
N ALA A 251 9.46 -16.62 -6.75
CA ALA A 251 8.99 -17.78 -7.53
C ALA A 251 7.93 -18.59 -6.77
N ALA A 252 8.09 -18.69 -5.45
CA ALA A 252 7.10 -19.27 -4.57
C ALA A 252 5.82 -18.43 -4.51
N LEU A 253 5.93 -17.11 -4.42
CA LEU A 253 4.79 -16.22 -4.16
C LEU A 253 4.02 -15.79 -5.40
N GLY A 254 4.64 -15.87 -6.58
CA GLY A 254 4.08 -15.41 -7.85
C GLY A 254 2.74 -16.04 -8.25
N GLY A 255 2.27 -17.06 -7.53
CA GLY A 255 1.02 -17.76 -7.80
C GLY A 255 -0.08 -17.71 -6.73
N VAL A 256 0.09 -17.01 -5.58
CA VAL A 256 -0.75 -17.35 -4.41
C VAL A 256 -1.38 -16.17 -3.67
N THR A 257 -0.69 -15.08 -3.32
CA THR A 257 -1.31 -14.01 -2.52
C THR A 257 -0.66 -12.64 -2.79
N PRO A 258 -1.45 -11.58 -3.03
CA PRO A 258 -0.88 -10.26 -3.27
C PRO A 258 -0.19 -9.65 -2.04
N TRP A 259 -0.64 -9.98 -0.82
CA TRP A 259 -0.12 -9.35 0.40
C TRP A 259 1.20 -9.98 0.89
N GLU A 260 1.35 -11.29 0.75
CA GLU A 260 2.61 -11.97 1.08
C GLU A 260 3.68 -11.62 0.03
N ALA A 261 3.30 -11.50 -1.25
CA ALA A 261 4.18 -10.98 -2.30
C ALA A 261 4.61 -9.52 -2.06
N GLU A 262 3.72 -8.64 -1.58
CA GLU A 262 4.08 -7.25 -1.26
C GLU A 262 5.10 -7.17 -0.11
N ALA A 263 4.94 -8.00 0.91
CA ALA A 263 5.85 -8.08 2.05
C ALA A 263 7.26 -8.55 1.69
N LEU A 264 7.40 -9.21 0.53
CA LEU A 264 8.60 -9.93 0.12
C LEU A 264 9.18 -9.39 -1.18
N ARG A 265 8.67 -8.23 -1.63
CA ARG A 265 9.31 -7.44 -2.68
C ARG A 265 10.72 -7.09 -2.23
N PRO A 266 11.70 -7.11 -3.16
CA PRO A 266 13.01 -6.54 -2.94
C PRO A 266 12.95 -5.11 -2.41
N ALA A 267 13.05 -4.97 -1.10
CA ALA A 267 13.21 -3.68 -0.47
C ALA A 267 14.69 -3.34 -0.60
N GLN A 268 14.99 -2.25 -1.29
CA GLN A 268 16.33 -1.70 -1.35
C GLN A 268 16.71 -1.24 0.06
N PRO A 269 17.71 -1.86 0.73
CA PRO A 269 17.95 -1.68 2.16
C PRO A 269 18.08 -0.22 2.59
N LEU A 270 18.83 0.58 1.81
CA LEU A 270 19.00 2.00 2.05
C LEU A 270 17.65 2.76 1.97
N LEU A 271 16.81 2.48 0.98
CA LEU A 271 15.50 3.12 0.86
C LEU A 271 14.57 2.70 2.01
N ALA A 272 14.60 1.42 2.40
CA ALA A 272 13.78 0.88 3.49
C ALA A 272 14.16 1.48 4.84
N SER A 273 15.46 1.55 5.14
CA SER A 273 15.99 2.15 6.36
C SER A 273 15.66 3.64 6.45
N LEU A 274 15.88 4.39 5.36
CA LEU A 274 15.54 5.81 5.27
C LEU A 274 14.03 6.04 5.41
N ALA A 275 13.18 5.20 4.80
CA ALA A 275 11.74 5.30 4.94
C ALA A 275 11.28 5.01 6.38
N ALA A 276 11.79 3.95 7.02
CA ALA A 276 11.50 3.63 8.42
C ALA A 276 11.97 4.73 9.38
N TRP A 277 13.13 5.33 9.11
CA TRP A 277 13.60 6.52 9.83
C TRP A 277 12.67 7.71 9.62
N SER A 278 12.20 7.93 8.38
CA SER A 278 11.31 9.03 8.04
C SER A 278 9.95 8.95 8.73
N GLU A 279 9.40 7.75 8.92
CA GLU A 279 8.14 7.55 9.66
C GLU A 279 8.26 8.08 11.09
N ARG A 280 9.45 8.03 11.69
CA ARG A 280 9.73 8.60 13.02
C ARG A 280 9.82 10.13 12.99
N LEU A 281 10.18 10.73 11.85
CA LEU A 281 10.21 12.17 11.63
C LEU A 281 8.85 12.78 11.30
N SER A 282 7.93 12.00 10.71
CA SER A 282 6.58 12.46 10.33
C SER A 282 5.75 13.00 11.51
N LEU A 283 6.22 12.82 12.75
CA LEU A 283 5.68 13.44 13.97
C LEU A 283 5.96 14.95 14.10
N LEU A 284 6.80 15.55 13.25
CA LEU A 284 7.25 16.95 13.39
C LEU A 284 6.72 17.90 12.30
N GLY A 285 5.96 17.41 11.32
CA GLY A 285 5.69 18.14 10.07
C GLY A 285 4.29 18.71 9.86
N GLY A 286 3.33 18.51 10.77
CA GLY A 286 2.05 19.22 10.79
C GLY A 286 1.24 19.31 9.48
N GLY A 287 1.40 18.34 8.56
CA GLY A 287 0.70 18.34 7.27
C GLY A 287 -0.42 17.33 7.28
N GLU A 288 -1.65 17.78 7.46
CA GLU A 288 -2.86 16.98 7.24
C GLU A 288 -3.30 17.10 5.78
N THR A 289 -4.11 16.15 5.34
CA THR A 289 -4.60 16.09 3.96
C THR A 289 -5.68 17.15 3.77
N PRO A 290 -5.84 17.75 2.57
CA PRO A 290 -6.80 18.85 2.37
C PRO A 290 -8.24 18.47 2.73
N THR A 291 -8.58 17.19 2.72
CA THR A 291 -9.93 16.69 2.98
C THR A 291 -10.26 16.46 4.46
N THR A 292 -9.31 16.62 5.39
CA THR A 292 -9.48 16.17 6.79
C THR A 292 -9.38 17.25 7.89
N TYR A 293 -9.15 18.53 7.55
CA TYR A 293 -8.91 19.59 8.54
C TYR A 293 -10.20 20.21 9.17
N PRO A 294 -10.15 20.65 10.45
CA PRO A 294 -10.99 21.73 10.98
C PRO A 294 -10.55 23.07 10.34
N GLY A 295 -11.38 23.69 9.50
CA GLY A 295 -10.96 24.74 8.54
C GLY A 295 -11.44 24.49 7.11
N ARG A 296 -12.27 23.45 6.92
CA ARG A 296 -12.87 23.00 5.65
C ARG A 296 -13.61 24.11 4.89
N GLU A 297 -14.06 25.15 5.58
CA GLU A 297 -14.63 26.35 4.98
C GLU A 297 -13.64 27.09 4.06
N ARG A 298 -12.32 26.97 4.30
CA ARG A 298 -11.26 27.56 3.47
C ARG A 298 -10.72 26.62 2.39
N LEU A 299 -11.23 25.38 2.33
CA LEU A 299 -10.75 24.36 1.38
C LEU A 299 -11.00 24.79 -0.07
N ALA A 300 -12.14 25.43 -0.35
CA ALA A 300 -12.44 25.96 -1.68
C ALA A 300 -11.44 27.05 -2.10
N ASP A 301 -11.05 27.94 -1.18
CA ASP A 301 -10.05 28.99 -1.42
C ASP A 301 -8.67 28.38 -1.67
N TRP A 302 -8.28 27.38 -0.87
CA TRP A 302 -6.99 26.70 -1.02
C TRP A 302 -6.91 25.88 -2.31
N ILE A 303 -7.98 25.18 -2.69
CA ILE A 303 -8.08 24.49 -4.00
C ILE A 303 -8.06 25.51 -5.14
N GLY A 304 -8.78 26.63 -4.99
CA GLY A 304 -8.78 27.73 -5.93
C GLY A 304 -7.39 28.32 -6.14
N GLU A 305 -6.62 28.51 -5.07
CA GLU A 305 -5.23 28.95 -5.13
C GLU A 305 -4.31 27.88 -5.74
N ALA A 306 -4.49 26.61 -5.33
CA ALA A 306 -3.70 25.47 -5.77
C ALA A 306 -3.83 25.19 -7.28
N LEU A 307 -5.05 25.27 -7.81
CA LEU A 307 -5.38 24.94 -9.19
C LEU A 307 -5.55 26.20 -10.07
N GLY A 308 -5.64 27.39 -9.47
CA GLY A 308 -5.77 28.67 -10.17
C GLY A 308 -4.45 29.36 -10.51
N ARG A 309 -3.32 28.97 -9.88
CA ARG A 309 -1.98 29.55 -10.13
C ARG A 309 -1.22 28.95 -11.34
N SER A 310 -1.86 28.13 -12.17
CA SER A 310 -1.19 27.44 -13.30
C SER A 310 -0.89 28.34 -14.52
N ALA A 311 -0.33 29.54 -14.32
CA ALA A 311 0.18 30.37 -15.40
C ALA A 311 1.51 31.10 -15.14
N SER A 312 2.12 31.07 -13.93
CA SER A 312 3.31 31.91 -13.68
C SER A 312 4.52 31.31 -12.96
N ASP A 313 4.44 30.11 -12.35
CA ASP A 313 5.57 29.60 -11.54
C ASP A 313 6.33 28.46 -12.22
N GLY A 314 6.63 28.64 -13.52
CA GLY A 314 7.59 27.84 -14.27
C GLY A 314 8.63 28.75 -14.90
N GLY A 315 9.67 29.13 -14.15
CA GLY A 315 10.91 29.68 -14.68
C GLY A 315 10.86 31.15 -15.13
N SER A 316 11.69 31.97 -14.48
CA SER A 316 12.10 33.29 -14.96
C SER A 316 12.67 33.19 -16.38
N GLY A 317 12.01 33.81 -17.36
CA GLY A 317 12.53 33.99 -18.71
C GLY A 317 11.67 34.98 -19.49
N ASN A 318 12.15 36.22 -19.65
CA ASN A 318 11.53 37.23 -20.52
C ASN A 318 11.40 36.70 -21.96
N GLY A 319 10.18 36.67 -22.50
CA GLY A 319 9.93 36.38 -23.90
C GLY A 319 8.51 36.77 -24.29
N GLU A 320 8.37 37.90 -24.97
CA GLU A 320 7.12 38.38 -25.56
C GLU A 320 6.65 37.46 -26.71
N GLY A 321 5.33 37.26 -26.78
CA GLY A 321 4.60 37.10 -28.04
C GLY A 321 4.32 35.67 -28.51
N GLY A 322 3.02 35.36 -28.68
CA GLY A 322 2.55 34.24 -29.51
C GLY A 322 1.32 33.54 -28.96
N GLU A 323 0.14 34.12 -29.17
CA GLU A 323 -1.12 33.37 -29.16
C GLU A 323 -1.08 32.37 -30.34
N ASP A 324 -1.05 31.07 -30.05
CA ASP A 324 -1.70 30.04 -30.87
C ASP A 324 -1.64 28.66 -30.18
N SER A 325 -2.83 28.17 -29.81
CA SER A 325 -3.18 26.75 -29.62
C SER A 325 -2.30 25.87 -28.70
N ALA A 326 -1.99 26.33 -27.49
CA ALA A 326 -1.82 25.40 -26.38
C ALA A 326 -3.22 25.01 -25.89
N ALA A 327 -3.68 23.80 -26.19
CA ALA A 327 -4.78 23.21 -25.43
C ALA A 327 -4.41 23.38 -23.95
N LEU A 328 -5.24 24.12 -23.20
CA LEU A 328 -4.99 24.46 -21.80
C LEU A 328 -5.11 23.18 -20.99
N LEU A 329 -3.99 22.46 -21.00
CA LEU A 329 -3.71 21.23 -20.29
C LEU A 329 -4.17 21.49 -18.83
N PRO A 330 -4.97 20.59 -18.21
CA PRO A 330 -5.64 20.88 -16.94
C PRO A 330 -4.65 21.26 -15.83
N PRO A 331 -4.99 22.20 -14.93
CA PRO A 331 -4.14 22.54 -13.80
C PRO A 331 -3.91 21.31 -12.91
N ALA A 332 -2.68 21.12 -12.45
CA ALA A 332 -2.32 20.01 -11.59
C ALA A 332 -1.30 20.43 -10.53
N ARG A 333 -1.33 19.78 -9.37
CA ARG A 333 -0.45 20.08 -8.24
C ARG A 333 0.03 18.81 -7.55
N ARG A 334 1.31 18.79 -7.19
CA ARG A 334 1.90 17.81 -6.26
C ARG A 334 1.91 18.38 -4.84
N LEU A 335 1.57 17.55 -3.86
CA LEU A 335 1.77 17.81 -2.44
C LEU A 335 2.63 16.70 -1.83
N ALA A 336 3.44 17.07 -0.85
CA ALA A 336 4.09 16.13 0.05
C ALA A 336 3.40 16.19 1.43
N VAL A 337 2.79 15.08 1.86
CA VAL A 337 2.07 14.99 3.14
C VAL A 337 2.73 13.93 4.00
N GLY A 338 3.41 14.34 5.08
CA GLY A 338 4.18 13.41 5.91
C GLY A 338 5.33 12.70 5.17
N GLY A 339 5.70 13.19 3.98
CA GLY A 339 6.65 12.56 3.06
C GLY A 339 6.00 11.68 1.98
N ASP A 340 4.68 11.50 1.98
CA ASP A 340 3.99 10.81 0.89
C ASP A 340 3.65 11.77 -0.25
N THR A 341 3.75 11.28 -1.49
CA THR A 341 3.35 12.04 -2.67
C THR A 341 1.84 11.94 -2.90
N TYR A 342 1.19 13.08 -3.08
CA TYR A 342 -0.21 13.18 -3.44
C TYR A 342 -0.40 14.13 -4.62
N LEU A 343 -1.32 13.80 -5.51
CA LEU A 343 -1.57 14.55 -6.74
C LEU A 343 -2.99 15.11 -6.76
N MET A 344 -3.12 16.35 -7.22
CA MET A 344 -4.40 17.02 -7.48
C MET A 344 -4.48 17.39 -8.96
N PHE A 345 -5.64 17.15 -9.56
CA PHE A 345 -5.93 17.51 -10.94
C PHE A 345 -7.22 18.31 -10.99
N GLY A 346 -7.23 19.43 -11.71
CA GLY A 346 -8.41 20.26 -11.96
C GLY A 346 -8.82 20.16 -13.42
N VAL A 347 -10.08 19.86 -13.69
CA VAL A 347 -10.63 19.73 -15.04
C VAL A 347 -11.90 20.58 -15.16
N ASP A 348 -12.10 21.24 -16.30
CA ASP A 348 -13.37 21.92 -16.57
C ASP A 348 -14.48 20.89 -16.87
N ASP A 349 -15.71 21.14 -16.42
CA ASP A 349 -16.83 20.20 -16.62
C ASP A 349 -17.24 20.00 -18.09
N SER A 350 -16.72 20.84 -18.98
CA SER A 350 -16.85 20.74 -20.44
C SER A 350 -15.86 19.74 -21.08
N VAL A 351 -14.85 19.26 -20.35
CA VAL A 351 -13.85 18.32 -20.86
C VAL A 351 -14.45 16.90 -20.95
N PRO A 352 -14.33 16.21 -22.10
CA PRO A 352 -14.82 14.84 -22.27
C PRO A 352 -14.20 13.87 -21.25
N SER A 353 -14.99 12.92 -20.75
CA SER A 353 -14.53 11.92 -19.76
C SER A 353 -13.37 11.06 -20.25
N GLU A 354 -13.25 10.84 -21.56
CA GLU A 354 -12.17 10.09 -22.21
C GLU A 354 -10.82 10.82 -22.13
N ALA A 355 -10.83 12.15 -22.00
CA ALA A 355 -9.64 12.95 -21.74
C ALA A 355 -9.21 12.90 -20.26
N VAL A 356 -9.94 12.17 -19.39
CA VAL A 356 -9.67 12.00 -17.95
C VAL A 356 -9.12 10.58 -17.69
N SER A 357 -8.27 10.07 -18.58
CA SER A 357 -7.39 8.93 -18.28
C SER A 357 -6.17 9.45 -17.54
N ILE A 358 -5.71 8.73 -16.50
CA ILE A 358 -4.55 9.12 -15.69
C ILE A 358 -3.64 7.90 -15.56
N GLU A 359 -2.45 7.97 -16.16
CA GLU A 359 -1.47 6.88 -16.14
C GLU A 359 -0.09 7.38 -15.71
N LEU A 360 0.63 6.58 -14.94
CA LEU A 360 2.03 6.88 -14.59
C LEU A 360 2.94 6.52 -15.76
N ALA A 361 3.70 7.49 -16.25
CA ALA A 361 4.78 7.26 -17.20
C ALA A 361 6.07 6.85 -16.48
N ALA A 362 7.01 6.30 -17.24
CA ALA A 362 8.31 5.92 -16.69
C ALA A 362 9.06 7.15 -16.16
N PRO A 363 9.68 7.06 -14.98
CA PRO A 363 10.45 8.16 -14.43
C PRO A 363 11.76 8.33 -15.21
N ARG A 364 12.28 9.56 -15.17
CA ARG A 364 13.52 9.92 -15.87
C ARG A 364 14.25 11.05 -15.17
N TRP A 365 15.56 11.08 -15.36
CA TRP A 365 16.40 12.23 -15.04
C TRP A 365 16.08 13.41 -15.96
N VAL A 366 16.17 14.62 -15.42
CA VAL A 366 16.26 15.87 -16.20
C VAL A 366 17.64 16.48 -16.03
N GLU A 367 18.11 16.54 -14.78
CA GLU A 367 19.46 16.97 -14.38
C GLU A 367 19.98 16.02 -13.30
N GLU A 368 21.26 16.10 -12.93
CA GLU A 368 21.91 15.20 -11.95
C GLU A 368 21.24 15.18 -10.56
N VAL A 369 20.38 16.15 -10.27
CA VAL A 369 19.69 16.30 -8.97
C VAL A 369 18.17 16.21 -9.07
N GLU A 370 17.61 16.02 -10.26
CA GLU A 370 16.17 16.15 -10.48
C GLU A 370 15.54 14.95 -11.21
N ILE A 371 14.58 14.29 -10.55
CA ILE A 371 13.78 13.20 -11.13
C ILE A 371 12.37 13.70 -11.44
N ILE A 372 11.82 13.31 -12.59
CA ILE A 372 10.42 13.56 -12.94
C ILE A 372 9.56 12.32 -12.66
N LEU A 373 8.44 12.55 -11.96
CA LEU A 373 7.24 11.71 -12.02
C LEU A 373 6.32 12.25 -13.12
N ALA A 374 6.23 11.54 -14.23
CA ALA A 374 5.35 11.94 -15.32
C ALA A 374 4.00 11.21 -15.22
N VAL A 375 2.92 11.96 -15.45
CA VAL A 375 1.55 11.46 -15.47
C VAL A 375 0.91 11.83 -16.79
N ARG A 376 0.38 10.86 -17.53
CA ARG A 376 -0.38 11.11 -18.75
C ARG A 376 -1.83 11.36 -18.38
N PHE A 377 -2.31 12.55 -18.71
CA PHE A 377 -3.69 12.98 -18.54
C PHE A 377 -4.31 13.21 -19.92
N GLY A 378 -5.24 12.35 -20.34
CA GLY A 378 -5.93 12.51 -21.63
C GLY A 378 -5.01 12.45 -22.86
N GLY A 379 -3.88 11.75 -22.75
CA GLY A 379 -2.85 11.66 -23.80
C GLY A 379 -1.75 12.72 -23.72
N GLU A 380 -1.92 13.76 -22.89
CA GLU A 380 -0.91 14.79 -22.67
C GLU A 380 -0.12 14.49 -21.38
N GLU A 381 1.21 14.69 -21.42
CA GLU A 381 2.08 14.35 -20.30
C GLU A 381 2.28 15.54 -19.35
N ARG A 382 2.11 15.30 -18.05
CA ARG A 382 2.38 16.22 -16.96
C ARG A 382 3.57 15.76 -16.15
N ALA A 383 4.58 16.60 -16.05
CA ALA A 383 5.76 16.34 -15.24
C ALA A 383 5.61 16.93 -13.83
N PHE A 384 5.87 16.12 -12.82
CA PHE A 384 6.06 16.55 -11.44
C PHE A 384 7.51 16.34 -11.05
N HIS A 385 8.17 17.44 -10.75
CA HIS A 385 9.60 17.50 -10.48
C HIS A 385 9.89 17.22 -9.01
N PHE A 386 10.97 16.46 -8.75
CA PHE A 386 11.53 16.18 -7.44
C PHE A 386 12.98 16.65 -7.41
N ASP A 387 13.23 17.77 -6.74
CA ASP A 387 14.59 18.25 -6.49
C ASP A 387 15.19 17.46 -5.32
N LEU A 388 16.06 16.50 -5.62
CA LEU A 388 16.69 15.64 -4.62
C LEU A 388 17.72 16.38 -3.76
N SER A 389 18.09 17.61 -4.14
CA SER A 389 18.90 18.47 -3.29
C SER A 389 18.11 19.06 -2.11
N ASP A 390 16.78 19.17 -2.25
CA ASP A 390 15.86 19.53 -1.18
C ASP A 390 15.51 18.32 -0.32
N GLY A 391 15.63 18.46 1.00
CA GLY A 391 15.42 17.37 1.94
C GLY A 391 13.98 16.84 1.99
N LYS A 392 12.97 17.68 1.72
CA LYS A 392 11.56 17.24 1.69
C LYS A 392 11.26 16.47 0.42
N ASP A 393 11.78 16.93 -0.71
CA ASP A 393 11.62 16.25 -2.00
C ASP A 393 12.43 14.96 -2.09
N LEU A 394 13.65 14.93 -1.55
CA LEU A 394 14.42 13.69 -1.40
C LEU A 394 13.64 12.66 -0.55
N LEU A 395 13.06 13.10 0.56
CA LEU A 395 12.26 12.22 1.42
C LEU A 395 11.00 11.72 0.70
N ALA A 396 10.33 12.59 -0.06
CA ALA A 396 9.18 12.21 -0.86
C ALA A 396 9.54 11.21 -1.96
N ALA A 397 10.69 11.37 -2.61
CA ALA A 397 11.19 10.44 -3.63
C ALA A 397 11.56 9.07 -3.04
N VAL A 398 12.19 9.02 -1.86
CA VAL A 398 12.49 7.78 -1.13
C VAL A 398 11.20 7.05 -0.75
N ARG A 399 10.19 7.75 -0.21
CA ARG A 399 8.91 7.13 0.13
C ARG A 399 8.17 6.64 -1.10
N LEU A 400 8.17 7.42 -2.18
CA LEU A 400 7.53 7.04 -3.45
C LEU A 400 8.08 5.72 -4.01
N ALA A 401 9.38 5.45 -3.83
CA ALA A 401 9.99 4.19 -4.26
C ALA A 401 9.40 2.95 -3.56
N LEU A 402 8.85 3.12 -2.37
CA LEU A 402 8.25 2.05 -1.55
C LEU A 402 6.71 2.11 -1.53
N GLN A 403 6.12 3.16 -2.10
CA GLN A 403 4.68 3.30 -2.18
C GLN A 403 4.12 2.34 -3.25
N PRO A 404 3.12 1.52 -2.90
CA PRO A 404 2.50 0.60 -3.85
C PRO A 404 1.57 1.34 -4.83
N ASP A 405 1.03 2.49 -4.44
CA ASP A 405 0.16 3.36 -5.22
C ASP A 405 0.22 4.83 -4.77
N ILE A 406 -0.24 5.73 -5.64
CA ILE A 406 -0.27 7.19 -5.42
C ILE A 406 -1.72 7.66 -5.48
N ARG A 407 -2.19 8.38 -4.45
CA ARG A 407 -3.52 8.98 -4.50
C ARG A 407 -3.53 10.23 -5.39
N ALA A 408 -4.52 10.27 -6.28
CA ALA A 408 -4.78 11.34 -7.22
C ALA A 408 -6.23 11.82 -7.08
N ASP A 409 -6.43 13.05 -6.63
CA ASP A 409 -7.76 13.63 -6.49
C ASP A 409 -8.08 14.54 -7.69
N LEU A 410 -9.28 14.36 -8.20
CA LEU A 410 -9.84 15.09 -9.32
C LEU A 410 -10.86 16.12 -8.82
N PHE A 411 -10.70 17.36 -9.28
CA PHE A 411 -11.60 18.46 -9.04
C PHE A 411 -12.19 18.93 -10.36
N LEU A 412 -13.48 19.22 -10.37
CA LEU A 412 -14.18 19.77 -11.53
C LEU A 412 -14.49 21.25 -11.30
N ARG A 413 -14.26 22.08 -12.32
CA ARG A 413 -14.72 23.47 -12.33
C ARG A 413 -15.96 23.58 -13.20
N GLY A 414 -17.07 23.98 -12.59
CA GLY A 414 -18.32 24.20 -13.32
C GLY A 414 -18.41 25.60 -13.94
N GLY A 415 -19.47 25.86 -14.70
CA GLY A 415 -19.71 27.16 -15.35
C GLY A 415 -19.78 28.38 -14.41
N GLU A 416 -19.99 28.17 -13.11
CA GLU A 416 -19.94 29.23 -12.07
C GLU A 416 -18.51 29.53 -11.56
N GLY A 417 -17.49 28.84 -12.07
CA GLY A 417 -16.07 29.09 -11.79
C GLY A 417 -15.51 28.41 -10.52
N GLY A 418 -16.35 27.84 -9.66
CA GLY A 418 -15.94 27.15 -8.45
C GLY A 418 -15.41 25.72 -8.69
N TRP A 419 -14.31 25.36 -8.01
CA TRP A 419 -13.80 23.99 -7.97
C TRP A 419 -14.60 23.13 -7.00
N ARG A 420 -15.03 21.95 -7.44
CA ARG A 420 -15.69 20.93 -6.61
C ARG A 420 -14.93 19.61 -6.69
N PHE A 421 -14.84 18.90 -5.57
CA PHE A 421 -14.31 17.54 -5.58
C PHE A 421 -15.17 16.65 -6.46
N ALA A 422 -14.53 15.87 -7.33
CA ALA A 422 -15.21 14.99 -8.26
C ALA A 422 -14.95 13.52 -7.92
N ALA A 423 -13.69 13.12 -7.83
CA ALA A 423 -13.31 11.74 -7.56
C ALA A 423 -11.91 11.65 -6.95
N SER A 424 -11.64 10.55 -6.25
CA SER A 424 -10.28 10.13 -5.88
C SER A 424 -9.95 8.86 -6.65
N ARG A 425 -8.72 8.77 -7.15
CA ARG A 425 -8.17 7.58 -7.81
C ARG A 425 -6.85 7.19 -7.16
N TYR A 426 -6.53 5.90 -7.17
CA TYR A 426 -5.23 5.39 -6.77
C TYR A 426 -4.48 4.93 -8.02
N LEU A 427 -3.37 5.60 -8.32
CA LEU A 427 -2.50 5.29 -9.45
C LEU A 427 -1.52 4.21 -9.02
N GLN A 428 -1.69 3.00 -9.53
CA GLN A 428 -0.77 1.88 -9.28
C GLN A 428 0.31 1.85 -10.38
N PRO A 429 1.58 2.21 -10.09
CA PRO A 429 2.65 2.08 -11.07
C PRO A 429 2.86 0.61 -11.44
N GLY A 430 3.23 0.36 -12.70
CA GLY A 430 3.74 -0.95 -13.09
C GLY A 430 5.03 -1.30 -12.32
N GLU A 431 5.35 -2.59 -12.23
CA GLU A 431 6.57 -3.05 -11.54
C GLU A 431 7.84 -2.43 -12.14
N ALA A 432 7.93 -2.37 -13.47
CA ALA A 432 9.04 -1.72 -14.17
C ALA A 432 9.18 -0.23 -13.82
N HIS A 433 8.08 0.51 -13.68
CA HIS A 433 8.12 1.93 -13.32
C HIS A 433 8.57 2.14 -11.87
N ARG A 434 8.12 1.29 -10.93
CA ARG A 434 8.61 1.31 -9.54
C ARG A 434 10.09 0.99 -9.45
N ALA A 435 10.54 -0.05 -10.15
CA ALA A 435 11.94 -0.43 -10.19
C ALA A 435 12.81 0.67 -10.79
N ALA A 436 12.37 1.31 -11.88
CA ALA A 436 13.03 2.46 -12.47
C ALA A 436 13.12 3.63 -11.47
N TRP A 437 12.03 3.97 -10.78
CA TRP A 437 12.03 5.02 -9.76
C TRP A 437 13.06 4.74 -8.66
N ALA A 438 13.01 3.53 -8.09
CA ALA A 438 13.94 3.12 -7.04
C ALA A 438 15.39 3.17 -7.51
N GLY A 439 15.66 2.75 -8.76
CA GLY A 439 16.98 2.81 -9.37
C GLY A 439 17.53 4.24 -9.45
N LEU A 440 16.73 5.20 -9.96
CA LEU A 440 17.14 6.60 -10.07
C LEU A 440 17.43 7.24 -8.71
N VAL A 441 16.59 6.98 -7.70
CA VAL A 441 16.81 7.49 -6.34
C VAL A 441 18.08 6.89 -5.74
N LEU A 442 18.33 5.59 -5.93
CA LEU A 442 19.54 4.95 -5.45
C LEU A 442 20.80 5.49 -6.14
N GLU A 443 20.74 5.70 -7.45
CA GLU A 443 21.83 6.30 -8.23
C GLU A 443 22.23 7.65 -7.62
N TYR A 444 21.25 8.50 -7.30
CA TYR A 444 21.50 9.76 -6.61
C TYR A 444 22.16 9.58 -5.24
N LEU A 445 21.59 8.72 -4.40
CA LEU A 445 22.06 8.51 -3.03
C LEU A 445 23.50 7.99 -2.99
N HIS A 446 23.84 7.09 -3.90
CA HIS A 446 25.20 6.57 -4.04
C HIS A 446 26.14 7.62 -4.63
N GLY A 447 25.74 8.31 -5.71
CA GLY A 447 26.58 9.32 -6.34
C GLY A 447 26.93 10.48 -5.40
N LYS A 448 25.95 10.98 -4.63
CA LYS A 448 26.14 12.16 -3.77
C LYS A 448 26.68 11.83 -2.37
N PHE A 449 26.24 10.72 -1.78
CA PHE A 449 26.54 10.39 -0.38
C PHE A 449 27.36 9.12 -0.21
N GLY A 450 27.74 8.43 -1.29
CA GLY A 450 28.44 7.15 -1.22
C GLY A 450 27.59 6.02 -0.64
N GLY A 451 26.26 6.19 -0.56
CA GLY A 451 25.37 5.25 0.12
C GLY A 451 25.40 5.35 1.65
N GLU A 452 26.15 6.29 2.23
CA GLU A 452 26.26 6.45 3.68
C GLU A 452 24.97 7.02 4.29
N GLU A 453 24.18 6.18 4.94
CA GLU A 453 22.85 6.53 5.43
C GLU A 453 22.86 7.76 6.37
N ASP A 454 23.80 7.84 7.31
CA ASP A 454 23.85 8.96 8.26
C ASP A 454 24.14 10.30 7.59
N ARG A 455 24.92 10.31 6.50
CA ARG A 455 25.15 11.54 5.71
C ARG A 455 23.87 11.98 5.01
N VAL A 456 23.09 11.04 4.48
CA VAL A 456 21.77 11.31 3.87
C VAL A 456 20.82 11.89 4.91
N ARG A 457 20.69 11.24 6.07
CA ARG A 457 19.83 11.68 7.18
C ARG A 457 20.18 13.10 7.64
N LEU A 458 21.48 13.40 7.80
CA LEU A 458 21.96 14.73 8.17
C LEU A 458 21.65 15.79 7.10
N ALA A 459 21.78 15.44 5.81
CA ALA A 459 21.46 16.36 4.71
C ALA A 459 19.96 16.71 4.71
N ILE A 460 19.08 15.71 4.83
CA ILE A 460 17.62 15.90 4.94
C ILE A 460 17.29 16.82 6.13
N LEU A 461 17.82 16.52 7.32
CA LEU A 461 17.55 17.32 8.52
C LEU A 461 18.04 18.77 8.41
N LYS A 462 19.20 19.00 7.80
CA LYS A 462 19.73 20.36 7.57
C LYS A 462 18.83 21.16 6.64
N SER A 463 18.41 20.55 5.52
CA SER A 463 17.52 21.20 4.55
C SER A 463 16.16 21.54 5.14
N ILE A 464 15.58 20.64 5.96
CA ILE A 464 14.29 20.89 6.60
C ILE A 464 14.39 22.02 7.63
N LYS A 465 15.50 22.07 8.41
CA LYS A 465 15.72 23.12 9.42
C LYS A 465 15.99 24.50 8.84
N SER A 466 16.58 24.62 7.65
CA SER A 466 16.87 25.91 7.02
C SER A 466 15.63 26.59 6.42
N GLN A 467 14.49 25.90 6.36
CA GLN A 467 13.24 26.40 5.78
C GLN A 467 12.16 26.78 6.82
N GLY A 468 12.43 26.59 8.10
CA GLY A 468 11.59 27.04 9.22
C GLY A 468 12.30 28.11 10.01
#